data_AF-A0A7L1JQR4-F1
#
_entry.id   AF-A0A7L1JQR4-F1
#
_cell.length_a   1.000
_cell.length_b   1.000
_cell.length_c   1.000
_cell.angle_alpha   90.00
_cell.angle_beta   90.00
_cell.angle_gamma   90.00
#
_symmetry.space_group_name_H-M   'P 1'
#
loop_
_entity.id
_entity.type
_entity.pdbx_description
1 polymer ?
#
loop_
_entity_poly.entity_id
_entity_poly.type
_entity_poly.pdbx_seq_one_letter_code
_entity_poly.pdbx_strand_id
1 'polypeptide(L)'
;LLSPQGSLVFLVSGLAVLGYAAALSAQPTYQGVVRAVCGAAVGKLCEVCFLLNLFMISVALLRVVGDQLEKRELPSHTHSGPVTPGSEGKVVPCGLGVSWEPLRMWGSLALPCILGTLAACYLTLVIVFKYHLQAESLGSPEPPQPSRASSWASVFSVIPTICFGFQCHEACVAIYSSMRNQSFSHWVAVSVLSMLICLFIYSLTGLYGYMTFGEAVASDVLMSYPGNDPVVIVARLLFGVSIVTIYPIVVLLGRSVVRDMWVTPKRGAAAVPEAHEWRSRLALTVAWMAATLAIALFVPDIGKVIELIGGISAFFIFIFPGKRLCLVCMSGTRNLGPRRK
;
A
#
# COMPACT_ATOMS: atom_id res chain seq x y z
N LEU A 1 -5.13 7.38 25.44
CA LEU A 1 -6.00 6.72 24.41
C LEU A 1 -5.27 6.35 23.12
N LEU A 2 -4.07 6.89 22.83
CA LEU A 2 -3.14 6.28 21.87
C LEU A 2 -1.78 6.05 22.55
N SER A 3 -1.69 4.99 23.36
CA SER A 3 -0.40 4.31 23.52
C SER A 3 -0.12 3.58 22.20
N PRO A 4 1.13 3.42 21.75
CA PRO A 4 1.46 2.57 20.59
C PRO A 4 0.81 1.17 20.70
N GLN A 5 0.63 0.67 21.92
CA GLN A 5 -0.13 -0.56 22.19
C GLN A 5 -1.64 -0.43 21.89
N GLY A 6 -2.25 0.73 22.19
CA GLY A 6 -3.65 1.01 21.90
C GLY A 6 -3.96 1.17 20.41
N SER A 7 -3.04 1.78 19.65
CA SER A 7 -3.14 1.86 18.18
C SER A 7 -3.02 0.48 17.53
N LEU A 8 -2.11 -0.37 18.04
CA LEU A 8 -1.94 -1.74 17.56
C LEU A 8 -3.19 -2.60 17.83
N VAL A 9 -3.74 -2.52 19.04
CA VAL A 9 -4.97 -3.23 19.40
C VAL A 9 -6.14 -2.77 18.53
N PHE A 10 -6.22 -1.48 18.22
CA PHE A 10 -7.24 -0.93 17.32
C PHE A 10 -7.09 -1.45 15.87
N LEU A 11 -5.86 -1.46 15.34
CA LEU A 11 -5.55 -1.99 14.00
C LEU A 11 -5.84 -3.50 13.88
N VAL A 12 -5.40 -4.28 14.87
CA VAL A 12 -5.60 -5.74 14.92
C VAL A 12 -7.08 -6.08 15.10
N SER A 13 -7.81 -5.35 15.95
CA SER A 13 -9.25 -5.54 16.12
C SER A 13 -10.05 -5.13 14.87
N GLY A 14 -9.67 -4.04 14.19
CA GLY A 14 -10.26 -3.64 12.91
C GLY A 14 -10.11 -4.74 11.84
N LEU A 15 -8.92 -5.34 11.74
CA LEU A 15 -8.65 -6.44 10.82
C LEU A 15 -9.39 -7.74 11.16
N ALA A 16 -9.48 -8.09 12.45
CA ALA A 16 -10.24 -9.25 12.89
C ALA A 16 -11.74 -9.10 12.56
N VAL A 17 -12.30 -7.90 12.76
CA VAL A 17 -13.71 -7.58 12.44
C VAL A 17 -13.99 -7.59 10.93
N LEU A 18 -13.02 -7.16 10.12
CA LEU A 18 -13.07 -7.23 8.65
C LEU A 18 -12.94 -8.68 8.15
N GLY A 19 -12.07 -9.48 8.75
CA GLY A 19 -11.96 -10.91 8.48
C GLY A 19 -13.24 -11.67 8.79
N TYR A 20 -13.88 -11.32 9.91
CA TYR A 20 -15.20 -11.86 10.26
C TYR A 20 -16.29 -11.39 9.28
N ALA A 21 -16.06 -10.28 8.57
CA ALA A 21 -16.97 -9.80 7.53
C ALA A 21 -16.89 -10.59 6.26
N ALA A 22 -15.66 -10.80 5.79
CA ALA A 22 -15.40 -11.62 4.62
C ALA A 22 -15.95 -13.05 4.82
N ALA A 23 -15.78 -13.62 6.02
CA ALA A 23 -16.27 -14.97 6.33
C ALA A 23 -17.81 -15.09 6.34
N LEU A 24 -18.54 -14.04 6.75
CA LEU A 24 -20.00 -14.07 6.84
C LEU A 24 -20.72 -13.68 5.54
N SER A 25 -20.12 -12.83 4.71
CA SER A 25 -20.83 -12.23 3.57
C SER A 25 -20.77 -13.05 2.28
N ALA A 26 -19.90 -14.07 2.18
CA ALA A 26 -19.76 -14.94 1.00
C ALA A 26 -19.62 -14.21 -0.36
N GLN A 27 -19.27 -12.91 -0.35
CA GLN A 27 -19.09 -12.10 -1.55
C GLN A 27 -17.62 -12.16 -2.01
N PRO A 28 -17.37 -12.19 -3.33
CA PRO A 28 -16.02 -12.31 -3.88
C PRO A 28 -15.20 -11.01 -3.83
N THR A 29 -15.82 -9.86 -3.47
CA THR A 29 -15.15 -8.56 -3.43
C THR A 29 -15.45 -7.79 -2.14
N TYR A 30 -14.47 -7.00 -1.66
CA TYR A 30 -14.62 -6.16 -0.46
C TYR A 30 -15.80 -5.19 -0.58
N GLN A 31 -15.94 -4.56 -1.75
CA GLN A 31 -17.03 -3.64 -2.06
C GLN A 31 -18.40 -4.33 -2.03
N GLY A 32 -18.49 -5.59 -2.47
CA GLY A 32 -19.71 -6.40 -2.38
C GLY A 32 -20.11 -6.67 -0.93
N VAL A 33 -19.14 -7.00 -0.08
CA VAL A 33 -19.35 -7.16 1.38
C VAL A 33 -19.86 -5.86 1.99
N VAL A 34 -19.21 -4.73 1.68
CA VAL A 34 -19.59 -3.41 2.17
C VAL A 34 -21.00 -3.02 1.73
N ARG A 35 -21.35 -3.23 0.45
CA ARG A 35 -22.67 -2.93 -0.11
C ARG A 35 -23.77 -3.75 0.57
N ALA A 36 -23.51 -5.03 0.84
CA ALA A 36 -24.46 -5.92 1.52
C ALA A 36 -24.70 -5.53 2.98
N VAL A 37 -23.65 -5.06 3.69
CA VAL A 37 -23.71 -4.77 5.13
C VAL A 37 -24.13 -3.33 5.44
N CYS A 38 -23.68 -2.36 4.64
CA CYS A 38 -23.86 -0.92 4.92
C CYS A 38 -24.80 -0.19 3.97
N GLY A 39 -25.35 -0.88 2.96
CA GLY A 39 -26.28 -0.33 1.97
C GLY A 39 -25.59 0.24 0.72
N ALA A 40 -26.41 0.56 -0.29
CA ALA A 40 -25.95 0.92 -1.63
C ALA A 40 -25.14 2.22 -1.70
N ALA A 41 -25.52 3.24 -0.92
CA ALA A 41 -24.82 4.53 -0.89
C ALA A 41 -23.40 4.40 -0.32
N VAL A 42 -23.24 3.67 0.80
CA VAL A 42 -21.92 3.41 1.41
C VAL A 42 -21.07 2.51 0.52
N GLY A 43 -21.69 1.54 -0.15
CA GLY A 43 -21.02 0.73 -1.17
C GLY A 43 -20.44 1.55 -2.33
N LYS A 44 -21.19 2.54 -2.83
CA LYS A 44 -20.70 3.44 -3.90
C LYS A 44 -19.58 4.36 -3.43
N LEU A 45 -19.66 4.90 -2.21
CA LEU A 45 -18.57 5.68 -1.63
C LEU A 45 -17.30 4.84 -1.46
N CYS A 46 -17.45 3.60 -0.96
CA CYS A 46 -16.35 2.65 -0.84
C CYS A 46 -15.73 2.33 -2.20
N GLU A 47 -16.53 2.21 -3.26
CA GLU A 47 -16.05 2.01 -4.63
C GLU A 47 -15.15 3.14 -5.11
N VAL A 48 -15.63 4.38 -4.95
CA VAL A 48 -14.89 5.58 -5.35
C VAL A 48 -13.59 5.73 -4.54
N CYS A 49 -13.67 5.59 -3.22
CA CYS A 49 -12.51 5.73 -2.36
C CYS A 49 -11.48 4.62 -2.61
N PHE A 50 -11.91 3.38 -2.91
CA PHE A 50 -10.99 2.31 -3.28
C PHE A 50 -10.30 2.60 -4.62
N LEU A 51 -11.06 3.11 -5.60
CA LEU A 51 -10.50 3.49 -6.89
C LEU A 51 -9.45 4.60 -6.76
N LEU A 52 -9.75 5.63 -5.96
CA LEU A 52 -8.81 6.71 -5.65
C LEU A 52 -7.56 6.20 -4.94
N ASN A 53 -7.72 5.29 -3.98
CA ASN A 53 -6.63 4.65 -3.26
C ASN A 53 -5.69 3.89 -4.22
N LEU A 54 -6.23 3.05 -5.10
CA LEU A 54 -5.45 2.33 -6.11
C LEU A 54 -4.72 3.28 -7.08
N PHE A 55 -5.40 4.36 -7.50
CA PHE A 55 -4.83 5.37 -8.37
C PHE A 55 -3.63 6.06 -7.72
N MET A 56 -3.77 6.51 -6.48
CA MET A 56 -2.70 7.16 -5.74
C MET A 56 -1.55 6.21 -5.39
N ILE A 57 -1.84 4.92 -5.11
CA ILE A 57 -0.80 3.89 -4.96
C ILE A 57 0.00 3.75 -6.26
N SER A 58 -0.65 3.72 -7.43
CA SER A 58 0.06 3.71 -8.71
C SER A 58 0.98 4.92 -8.87
N VAL A 59 0.52 6.13 -8.52
CA VAL A 59 1.36 7.35 -8.55
C VAL A 59 2.57 7.21 -7.61
N ALA A 60 2.36 6.77 -6.37
CA ALA A 60 3.42 6.59 -5.38
C ALA A 60 4.48 5.59 -5.88
N LEU A 61 4.05 4.43 -6.40
CA LEU A 61 4.95 3.41 -6.94
C LEU A 61 5.79 3.93 -8.11
N LEU A 62 5.19 4.70 -9.03
CA LEU A 62 5.93 5.32 -10.13
C LEU A 62 6.97 6.33 -9.64
N ARG A 63 6.60 7.15 -8.64
CA ARG A 63 7.51 8.14 -8.06
C ARG A 63 8.71 7.47 -7.39
N VAL A 64 8.49 6.45 -6.56
CA VAL A 64 9.58 5.68 -5.93
C VAL A 64 10.53 5.10 -6.98
N VAL A 65 10.00 4.44 -8.02
CA VAL A 65 10.87 3.87 -9.06
C VAL A 65 11.67 4.97 -9.75
N GLY A 66 11.06 6.12 -10.03
CA GLY A 66 11.76 7.29 -10.58
C GLY A 66 12.93 7.74 -9.69
N ASP A 67 12.69 7.91 -8.39
CA ASP A 67 13.71 8.33 -7.43
C ASP A 67 14.90 7.35 -7.37
N GLN A 68 14.62 6.05 -7.36
CA GLN A 68 15.65 5.02 -7.32
C GLN A 68 16.46 4.94 -8.61
N LEU A 69 15.86 5.22 -9.77
CA LEU A 69 16.54 5.26 -11.07
C LEU A 69 17.45 6.48 -11.18
N GLU A 70 16.97 7.67 -10.80
CA GLU A 70 17.77 8.90 -10.84
C GLU A 70 19.04 8.79 -9.98
N LYS A 71 18.92 8.22 -8.78
CA LYS A 71 20.04 8.06 -7.86
C LYS A 71 21.11 7.07 -8.35
N ARG A 72 20.76 6.17 -9.28
CA ARG A 72 21.69 5.22 -9.90
C ARG A 72 22.45 5.81 -11.09
N GLU A 73 21.89 6.78 -11.78
CA GLU A 73 22.54 7.44 -12.92
C GLU A 73 23.50 8.58 -12.50
N LEU A 74 23.33 9.14 -11.31
CA LEU A 74 24.26 10.14 -10.78
C LEU A 74 25.73 9.64 -10.65
N PRO A 75 26.04 8.38 -10.32
CA PRO A 75 27.41 7.86 -10.37
C PRO A 75 27.93 7.48 -11.77
N SER A 76 27.10 7.41 -12.82
CA SER A 76 27.55 7.00 -14.17
C SER A 76 28.01 8.18 -15.05
N HIS A 77 27.53 9.40 -14.78
CA HIS A 77 27.88 10.60 -15.54
C HIS A 77 28.88 11.52 -14.81
N THR A 78 30.15 11.09 -14.75
CA THR A 78 31.27 12.04 -14.70
C THR A 78 31.43 12.68 -16.08
N HIS A 79 30.51 13.57 -16.46
CA HIS A 79 30.76 14.61 -17.43
C HIS A 79 29.93 15.84 -17.07
N SER A 80 30.65 16.88 -16.67
CA SER A 80 30.20 18.22 -16.37
C SER A 80 29.31 18.80 -17.49
N GLY A 81 28.04 19.04 -17.17
CA GLY A 81 27.10 19.83 -17.94
C GLY A 81 25.98 20.33 -17.04
N PRO A 82 25.40 21.51 -17.30
CA PRO A 82 24.31 22.03 -16.48
C PRO A 82 23.11 21.09 -16.59
N VAL A 83 22.61 20.64 -15.44
CA VAL A 83 21.41 19.82 -15.33
C VAL A 83 20.23 20.65 -15.87
N THR A 84 19.83 20.36 -17.11
CA THR A 84 18.61 20.91 -17.69
C THR A 84 17.40 20.33 -16.96
N PRO A 85 16.44 21.15 -16.49
CA PRO A 85 15.23 20.71 -15.77
C PRO A 85 14.20 20.07 -16.74
N GLY A 86 14.62 19.00 -17.41
CA GLY A 86 13.84 18.31 -18.45
C GLY A 86 14.28 16.87 -18.72
N SER A 87 15.27 16.34 -18.00
CA SER A 87 15.66 14.92 -18.04
C SER A 87 14.73 14.01 -17.21
N GLU A 88 13.99 14.58 -16.25
CA GLU A 88 13.01 13.86 -15.42
C GLU A 88 11.94 13.14 -16.27
N GLY A 89 11.55 13.74 -17.40
CA GLY A 89 10.54 13.20 -18.31
C GLY A 89 11.00 12.09 -19.26
N LYS A 90 12.31 11.79 -19.37
CA LYS A 90 12.85 10.78 -20.30
C LYS A 90 13.15 9.42 -19.64
N VAL A 91 13.35 9.38 -18.33
CA VAL A 91 13.76 8.16 -17.60
C VAL A 91 12.56 7.27 -17.26
N VAL A 92 11.42 7.86 -16.93
CA VAL A 92 10.20 7.12 -16.53
C VAL A 92 9.52 6.36 -17.70
N PRO A 93 9.47 6.87 -18.95
CA PRO A 93 8.91 6.12 -20.08
C PRO A 93 9.72 4.89 -20.50
N CYS A 94 11.05 4.89 -20.31
CA CYS A 94 11.89 3.75 -20.71
C CYS A 94 11.68 2.51 -19.83
N GLY A 95 11.38 2.69 -18.53
CA GLY A 95 10.99 1.58 -17.65
C GLY A 95 9.60 1.01 -17.95
N LEU A 96 8.74 1.81 -18.60
CA LEU A 96 7.41 1.40 -19.08
C LEU A 96 7.47 0.65 -20.43
N GLY A 97 8.63 0.64 -21.10
CA GLY A 97 8.90 -0.14 -22.31
C GLY A 97 9.15 -1.63 -22.05
N VAL A 98 9.13 -2.08 -20.79
CA VAL A 98 8.97 -3.50 -20.50
C VAL A 98 7.57 -3.88 -20.95
N SER A 99 7.50 -4.49 -22.14
CA SER A 99 6.28 -5.07 -22.70
C SER A 99 5.44 -5.66 -21.56
N TRP A 100 4.22 -5.15 -21.37
CA TRP A 100 3.34 -5.52 -20.25
C TRP A 100 2.65 -6.88 -20.46
N GLU A 101 2.93 -7.50 -21.60
CA GLU A 101 2.37 -8.76 -22.07
C GLU A 101 2.91 -10.02 -21.34
N PRO A 102 4.16 -10.10 -20.82
CA PRO A 102 4.65 -11.27 -20.08
C PRO A 102 4.05 -11.42 -18.69
N LEU A 103 3.48 -10.37 -18.06
CA LEU A 103 2.91 -10.50 -16.71
C LEU A 103 1.47 -11.03 -16.67
N ARG A 104 0.97 -11.52 -17.81
CA ARG A 104 -0.13 -12.50 -17.83
C ARG A 104 0.35 -13.91 -17.46
N MET A 105 1.66 -14.15 -17.45
CA MET A 105 2.26 -15.48 -17.24
C MET A 105 2.45 -15.84 -15.76
N TRP A 106 2.44 -14.86 -14.86
CA TRP A 106 2.55 -15.08 -13.41
C TRP A 106 1.15 -15.30 -12.84
N GLY A 107 0.53 -16.42 -13.19
CA GLY A 107 -0.82 -16.79 -12.77
C GLY A 107 -1.01 -16.94 -11.24
N SER A 108 0.00 -16.64 -10.43
CA SER A 108 -0.02 -16.74 -8.98
C SER A 108 0.42 -15.42 -8.33
N LEU A 109 -0.51 -14.81 -7.59
CA LEU A 109 -0.26 -13.66 -6.70
C LEU A 109 0.88 -13.94 -5.68
N ALA A 110 1.21 -15.20 -5.45
CA ALA A 110 2.22 -15.60 -4.47
C ALA A 110 3.61 -15.05 -4.79
N LEU A 111 4.03 -15.04 -6.07
CA LEU A 111 5.39 -14.68 -6.44
C LEU A 111 5.72 -13.20 -6.16
N PRO A 112 4.90 -12.22 -6.59
CA PRO A 112 5.08 -10.82 -6.20
C PRO A 112 5.04 -10.59 -4.69
N CYS A 113 4.17 -11.30 -3.96
CA CYS A 113 4.12 -11.21 -2.49
C CYS A 113 5.39 -11.73 -1.82
N ILE A 114 5.93 -12.87 -2.27
CA ILE A 114 7.19 -13.43 -1.78
C ILE A 114 8.33 -12.47 -2.06
N LEU A 115 8.43 -11.96 -3.29
CA LEU A 115 9.47 -11.04 -3.70
C LEU A 115 9.43 -9.74 -2.90
N GLY A 116 8.24 -9.16 -2.70
CA GLY A 116 8.05 -7.97 -1.87
C GLY A 116 8.41 -8.19 -0.40
N THR A 117 8.05 -9.35 0.15
CA THR A 117 8.41 -9.70 1.54
C THR A 117 9.92 -9.84 1.71
N LEU A 118 10.58 -10.54 0.77
CA LEU A 118 12.05 -10.67 0.77
C LEU A 118 12.74 -9.32 0.61
N ALA A 119 12.23 -8.45 -0.27
CA ALA A 119 12.74 -7.10 -0.46
C ALA A 119 12.66 -6.27 0.83
N ALA A 120 11.51 -6.31 1.53
CA ALA A 120 11.32 -5.59 2.79
C ALA A 120 12.23 -6.12 3.91
N CYS A 121 12.34 -7.45 4.05
CA CYS A 121 13.25 -8.07 5.02
C CYS A 121 14.71 -7.70 4.75
N TYR A 122 15.15 -7.81 3.50
CA TYR A 122 16.51 -7.46 3.10
C TYR A 122 16.81 -5.99 3.36
N LEU A 123 15.91 -5.08 2.98
CA LEU A 123 16.05 -3.66 3.23
C LEU A 123 16.19 -3.36 4.74
N THR A 124 15.36 -3.99 5.57
CA THR A 124 15.42 -3.84 7.03
C THR A 124 16.78 -4.27 7.57
N LEU A 125 17.28 -5.43 7.12
CA LEU A 125 18.59 -5.94 7.52
C LEU A 125 19.73 -4.99 7.10
N VAL A 126 19.66 -4.42 5.89
CA VAL A 126 20.66 -3.46 5.41
C VAL A 126 20.66 -2.19 6.27
N ILE A 127 19.48 -1.65 6.61
CA ILE A 127 19.37 -0.44 7.45
C ILE A 127 19.95 -0.70 8.85
N VAL A 128 19.58 -1.83 9.48
CA VAL A 128 20.08 -2.23 10.80
C VAL A 128 21.60 -2.44 10.76
N PHE A 129 22.10 -3.15 9.75
CA PHE A 129 23.52 -3.44 9.60
C PHE A 129 24.33 -2.15 9.38
N LYS A 130 23.83 -1.23 8.55
CA LYS A 130 24.48 0.07 8.32
C LYS A 130 24.55 0.92 9.58
N TYR A 131 23.48 0.94 10.38
CA TYR A 131 23.50 1.61 11.67
C TYR A 131 24.61 1.08 12.58
N HIS A 132 24.72 -0.25 12.73
CA HIS A 132 25.76 -0.84 13.58
C HIS A 132 27.18 -0.59 13.06
N LEU A 133 27.41 -0.73 11.76
CA LEU A 133 28.72 -0.42 11.16
C LEU A 133 29.11 1.05 11.35
N GLN A 134 28.15 1.95 11.16
CA GLN A 134 28.38 3.39 11.31
C GLN A 134 28.65 3.74 12.78
N ALA A 135 27.97 3.07 13.72
CA ALA A 135 28.21 3.18 15.15
C ALA A 135 29.61 2.70 15.58
N GLU A 136 30.12 1.62 14.97
CA GLU A 136 31.49 1.17 15.21
C GLU A 136 32.54 2.10 14.59
N SER A 137 32.28 2.63 13.40
CA SER A 137 33.24 3.49 12.67
C SER A 137 33.43 4.88 13.28
N LEU A 138 32.38 5.44 13.90
CA LEU A 138 32.39 6.81 14.43
C LEU A 138 32.62 6.90 15.94
N GLY A 139 32.79 5.77 16.64
CA GLY A 139 33.05 5.77 18.08
C GLY A 139 31.97 6.53 18.84
N SER A 140 30.77 5.93 18.94
CA SER A 140 29.56 6.52 19.51
C SER A 140 29.03 7.72 18.70
N PRO A 141 28.17 7.49 17.68
CA PRO A 141 27.33 8.57 17.17
C PRO A 141 26.51 9.07 18.35
N GLU A 142 26.65 10.35 18.71
CA GLU A 142 25.71 10.98 19.63
C GLU A 142 24.30 10.75 19.05
N PRO A 143 23.42 10.00 19.75
CA PRO A 143 22.11 9.71 19.21
C PRO A 143 21.43 11.06 18.95
N PRO A 144 20.80 11.27 17.77
CA PRO A 144 20.15 12.53 17.47
C PRO A 144 19.23 12.88 18.63
N GLN A 145 19.53 14.01 19.28
CA GLN A 145 18.84 14.46 20.47
C GLN A 145 17.35 14.46 20.14
N PRO A 146 16.50 13.66 20.81
CA PRO A 146 15.11 13.54 20.43
C PRO A 146 14.49 14.92 20.60
N SER A 147 14.25 15.61 19.48
CA SER A 147 13.53 16.87 19.50
C SER A 147 12.19 16.54 20.15
N ARG A 148 11.98 17.16 21.31
CA ARG A 148 10.82 16.95 22.16
C ARG A 148 9.61 17.61 21.51
N ALA A 149 9.24 17.17 20.32
CA ALA A 149 7.99 17.53 19.66
C ALA A 149 6.86 16.70 20.29
N SER A 150 6.69 16.81 21.61
CA SER A 150 5.53 16.33 22.34
C SER A 150 4.33 17.26 22.12
N SER A 151 4.08 17.64 20.87
CA SER A 151 2.86 18.32 20.46
C SER A 151 1.92 17.25 19.97
N TRP A 152 0.69 17.21 20.48
CA TRP A 152 -0.33 16.27 19.98
C TRP A 152 -0.51 16.34 18.46
N ALA A 153 -0.23 17.51 17.84
CA ALA A 153 -0.26 17.70 16.41
C ALA A 153 0.75 16.83 15.63
N SER A 154 1.96 16.60 16.16
CA SER A 154 2.96 15.75 15.49
C SER A 154 2.50 14.29 15.48
N VAL A 155 1.89 13.83 16.58
CA VAL A 155 1.31 12.49 16.67
C VAL A 155 0.19 12.29 15.66
N PHE A 156 -0.70 13.28 15.51
CA PHE A 156 -1.79 13.21 14.54
C PHE A 156 -1.30 13.23 13.07
N SER A 157 -0.18 13.91 12.79
CA SER A 157 0.41 13.96 11.45
C SER A 157 0.93 12.60 10.95
N VAL A 158 1.29 11.68 11.86
CA VAL A 158 1.85 10.37 11.50
C VAL A 158 0.76 9.29 11.33
N ILE A 159 -0.45 9.54 11.86
CA ILE A 159 -1.57 8.58 11.78
C ILE A 159 -1.88 8.16 10.33
N PRO A 160 -1.99 9.07 9.35
CA PRO A 160 -2.23 8.68 7.95
C PRO A 160 -1.16 7.72 7.44
N THR A 161 0.12 8.01 7.66
CA THR A 161 1.24 7.15 7.23
C THR A 161 1.17 5.76 7.84
N ILE A 162 0.83 5.66 9.14
CA ILE A 162 0.62 4.37 9.82
C ILE A 162 -0.58 3.63 9.21
N CYS A 163 -1.70 4.33 8.99
CA CYS A 163 -2.89 3.75 8.38
C CYS A 163 -2.63 3.23 6.96
N PHE A 164 -1.82 3.95 6.17
CA PHE A 164 -1.39 3.49 4.86
C PHE A 164 -0.50 2.26 4.95
N GLY A 165 0.53 2.27 5.80
CA GLY A 165 1.45 1.14 5.97
C GLY A 165 0.75 -0.15 6.42
N PHE A 166 -0.27 -0.03 7.26
CA PHE A 166 -1.07 -1.16 7.73
C PHE A 166 -2.36 -1.40 6.94
N GLN A 167 -2.49 -0.79 5.77
CA GLN A 167 -3.62 -1.01 4.89
C GLN A 167 -3.53 -2.39 4.22
N CYS A 168 -4.30 -3.36 4.69
CA CYS A 168 -4.46 -4.66 4.02
C CYS A 168 -5.93 -5.09 3.80
N HIS A 169 -6.89 -4.26 4.23
CA HIS A 169 -8.32 -4.56 4.14
C HIS A 169 -8.82 -4.71 2.70
N GLU A 170 -8.22 -4.02 1.74
CA GLU A 170 -8.64 -4.08 0.34
C GLU A 170 -8.26 -5.41 -0.35
N ALA A 171 -7.11 -5.97 0.00
CA ALA A 171 -6.64 -7.24 -0.53
C ALA A 171 -7.20 -8.44 0.24
N CYS A 172 -7.85 -8.21 1.39
CA CYS A 172 -8.20 -9.29 2.32
C CYS A 172 -9.11 -10.36 1.70
N VAL A 173 -10.09 -9.95 0.88
CA VAL A 173 -11.02 -10.88 0.23
C VAL A 173 -10.31 -11.75 -0.83
N ALA A 174 -9.43 -11.13 -1.63
CA ALA A 174 -8.67 -11.85 -2.66
C ALA A 174 -7.65 -12.82 -2.04
N ILE A 175 -7.02 -12.43 -0.93
CA ILE A 175 -6.12 -13.31 -0.17
C ILE A 175 -6.91 -14.45 0.43
N TYR A 176 -8.03 -14.17 1.10
CA TYR A 176 -8.90 -15.17 1.72
C TYR A 176 -9.42 -16.20 0.71
N SER A 177 -9.88 -15.76 -0.46
CA SER A 177 -10.35 -16.66 -1.52
C SER A 177 -9.22 -17.53 -2.10
N SER A 178 -7.98 -17.06 -2.03
CA SER A 178 -6.80 -17.79 -2.53
C SER A 178 -6.21 -18.78 -1.50
N MET A 179 -6.67 -18.74 -0.24
CA MET A 179 -6.19 -19.67 0.78
C MET A 179 -6.78 -21.07 0.62
N ARG A 180 -5.94 -22.09 0.81
CA ARG A 180 -6.36 -23.49 0.80
C ARG A 180 -7.34 -23.84 1.92
N ASN A 181 -7.16 -23.25 3.10
CA ASN A 181 -8.01 -23.46 4.26
C ASN A 181 -8.76 -22.16 4.59
N GLN A 182 -10.05 -22.12 4.21
CA GLN A 182 -10.95 -20.98 4.40
C GLN A 182 -11.68 -21.04 5.76
N SER A 183 -11.08 -21.65 6.79
CA SER A 183 -11.64 -21.59 8.14
C SER A 183 -11.40 -20.21 8.77
N PHE A 184 -12.39 -19.70 9.49
CA PHE A 184 -12.34 -18.38 10.12
C PHE A 184 -11.19 -18.27 11.14
N SER A 185 -11.02 -19.27 12.01
CA SER A 185 -9.95 -19.28 13.01
C SER A 185 -8.55 -19.27 12.37
N HIS A 186 -8.37 -19.98 11.25
CA HIS A 186 -7.12 -19.99 10.50
C HIS A 186 -6.84 -18.63 9.86
N TRP A 187 -7.84 -18.01 9.22
CA TRP A 187 -7.72 -16.66 8.68
C TRP A 187 -7.31 -15.63 9.73
N VAL A 188 -7.95 -15.64 10.91
CA VAL A 188 -7.61 -14.73 12.00
C VAL A 188 -6.18 -14.95 12.48
N ALA A 189 -5.78 -16.21 12.70
CA ALA A 189 -4.41 -16.53 13.14
C ALA A 189 -3.36 -16.04 12.13
N VAL A 190 -3.55 -16.32 10.83
CA VAL A 190 -2.64 -15.88 9.75
C VAL A 190 -2.60 -14.35 9.66
N SER A 191 -3.75 -13.69 9.77
CA SER A 191 -3.84 -12.23 9.71
C SER A 191 -3.09 -11.57 10.88
N VAL A 192 -3.32 -12.06 12.11
CA VAL A 192 -2.64 -11.54 13.31
C VAL A 192 -1.14 -11.76 13.22
N LEU A 193 -0.69 -12.96 12.85
CA LEU A 193 0.73 -13.26 12.71
C LEU A 193 1.40 -12.38 11.65
N SER A 194 0.75 -12.22 10.49
CA SER A 194 1.27 -11.37 9.41
C SER A 194 1.38 -9.91 9.87
N MET A 195 0.39 -9.41 10.61
CA MET A 195 0.40 -8.05 11.15
C MET A 195 1.52 -7.81 12.15
N LEU A 196 1.80 -8.80 13.02
CA LEU A 196 2.90 -8.74 13.98
C LEU A 196 4.26 -8.71 13.25
N ILE A 197 4.42 -9.50 12.19
CA ILE A 197 5.63 -9.49 11.37
C ILE A 197 5.80 -8.13 10.68
N CYS A 198 4.75 -7.59 10.06
CA CYS A 198 4.79 -6.25 9.45
C CYS A 198 5.14 -5.17 10.47
N LEU A 199 4.52 -5.21 11.66
CA LEU A 199 4.83 -4.29 12.75
C LEU A 199 6.30 -4.33 13.12
N PHE A 200 6.86 -5.53 13.26
CA PHE A 200 8.26 -5.72 13.62
C PHE A 200 9.19 -5.14 12.55
N ILE A 201 8.97 -5.48 11.28
CA ILE A 201 9.74 -4.98 10.14
C ILE A 201 9.68 -3.44 10.04
N TYR A 202 8.48 -2.86 10.14
CA TYR A 202 8.29 -1.41 10.09
C TYR A 202 8.91 -0.70 11.28
N SER A 203 8.79 -1.26 12.49
CA SER A 203 9.37 -0.68 13.70
C SER A 203 10.90 -0.67 13.63
N LEU A 204 11.52 -1.78 13.19
CA LEU A 204 12.96 -1.84 13.00
C LEU A 204 13.42 -0.84 11.94
N THR A 205 12.78 -0.85 10.76
CA THR A 205 13.16 0.04 9.67
C THR A 205 13.04 1.52 10.06
N GLY A 206 11.93 1.90 10.70
CA GLY A 206 11.70 3.26 11.16
C GLY A 206 12.65 3.69 12.29
N LEU A 207 12.87 2.82 13.28
CA LEU A 207 13.74 3.12 14.42
C LEU A 207 15.20 3.29 13.99
N TYR A 208 15.76 2.31 13.28
CA TYR A 208 17.15 2.35 12.86
C TYR A 208 17.38 3.37 11.73
N GLY A 209 16.41 3.58 10.84
CA GLY A 209 16.44 4.66 9.86
C GLY A 209 16.52 6.04 10.52
N TYR A 210 15.67 6.29 11.53
CA TYR A 210 15.70 7.54 12.28
C TYR A 210 16.98 7.68 13.12
N MET A 211 17.46 6.62 13.77
CA MET A 211 18.73 6.68 14.51
C MET A 211 19.94 6.95 13.61
N THR A 212 19.89 6.53 12.34
CA THR A 212 21.00 6.74 11.39
C THR A 212 21.05 8.17 10.84
N PHE A 213 19.91 8.79 10.54
CA PHE A 213 19.85 10.09 9.85
C PHE A 213 19.23 11.24 10.66
N GLY A 214 18.57 10.94 11.78
CA GLY A 214 17.86 11.92 12.60
C GLY A 214 16.77 12.66 11.83
N GLU A 215 16.71 13.98 12.02
CA GLU A 215 15.71 14.86 11.39
C GLU A 215 15.94 15.07 9.88
N ALA A 216 17.13 14.75 9.37
CA ALA A 216 17.47 14.93 7.95
C ALA A 216 17.02 13.75 7.06
N VAL A 217 16.25 12.80 7.60
CA VAL A 217 15.76 11.64 6.84
C VAL A 217 14.78 12.07 5.74
N ALA A 218 15.06 11.66 4.51
CA ALA A 218 14.13 11.85 3.40
C ALA A 218 12.88 10.98 3.55
N SER A 219 11.75 11.36 2.92
CA SER A 219 10.52 10.56 2.94
C SER A 219 10.72 9.12 2.42
N ASP A 220 11.68 8.93 1.51
CA ASP A 220 12.24 7.62 1.17
C ASP A 220 13.61 7.48 1.86
N VAL A 221 13.71 6.57 2.83
CA VAL A 221 14.96 6.35 3.60
C VAL A 221 16.12 5.92 2.70
N LEU A 222 15.88 5.21 1.59
CA LEU A 222 16.94 4.83 0.65
C LEU A 222 17.54 6.05 -0.05
N MET A 223 16.79 7.15 -0.15
CA MET A 223 17.27 8.43 -0.66
C MET A 223 18.16 9.18 0.34
N SER A 224 18.30 8.71 1.58
CA SER A 224 19.25 9.27 2.55
C SER A 224 20.64 8.60 2.47
N TYR A 225 20.71 7.35 1.99
CA TYR A 225 21.98 6.64 1.81
C TYR A 225 22.75 7.08 0.55
N PRO A 226 24.09 7.03 0.52
CA PRO A 226 24.87 7.36 -0.67
C PRO A 226 24.58 6.43 -1.88
N GLY A 227 24.84 6.93 -3.08
CA GLY A 227 24.64 6.21 -4.35
C GLY A 227 25.62 5.05 -4.59
N ASN A 228 26.82 5.14 -4.02
CA ASN A 228 27.97 4.29 -4.36
C ASN A 228 28.13 3.04 -3.49
N ASP A 229 27.21 2.79 -2.56
CA ASP A 229 27.33 1.68 -1.61
C ASP A 229 26.73 0.39 -2.19
N PRO A 230 27.52 -0.67 -2.45
CA PRO A 230 27.06 -1.84 -3.17
C PRO A 230 25.90 -2.56 -2.45
N VAL A 231 25.91 -2.57 -1.12
CA VAL A 231 24.84 -3.22 -0.32
C VAL A 231 23.53 -2.46 -0.45
N VAL A 232 23.59 -1.13 -0.44
CA VAL A 232 22.42 -0.27 -0.62
C VAL A 232 21.92 -0.34 -2.05
N ILE A 233 22.80 -0.41 -3.05
CA ILE A 233 22.43 -0.60 -4.46
C ILE A 233 21.64 -1.89 -4.64
N VAL A 234 22.09 -3.01 -4.05
CA VAL A 234 21.34 -4.28 -4.10
C VAL A 234 19.96 -4.12 -3.45
N ALA A 235 19.86 -3.42 -2.32
CA ALA A 235 18.58 -3.16 -1.65
C ALA A 235 17.63 -2.33 -2.53
N ARG A 236 18.14 -1.27 -3.18
CA ARG A 236 17.39 -0.44 -4.12
C ARG A 236 16.88 -1.23 -5.31
N LEU A 237 17.74 -2.08 -5.90
CA LEU A 237 17.36 -2.91 -7.04
C LEU A 237 16.27 -3.91 -6.66
N LEU A 238 16.43 -4.62 -5.54
CA LEU A 238 15.43 -5.59 -5.08
C LEU A 238 14.09 -4.92 -4.75
N PHE A 239 14.13 -3.77 -4.10
CA PHE A 239 12.95 -2.96 -3.81
C PHE A 239 12.28 -2.45 -5.10
N GLY A 240 13.06 -1.93 -6.05
CA GLY A 240 12.56 -1.48 -7.35
C GLY A 240 11.91 -2.60 -8.16
N VAL A 241 12.52 -3.79 -8.22
CA VAL A 241 11.92 -4.97 -8.89
C VAL A 241 10.61 -5.39 -8.21
N SER A 242 10.55 -5.35 -6.87
CA SER A 242 9.30 -5.63 -6.15
C SER A 242 8.18 -4.65 -6.52
N ILE A 243 8.51 -3.36 -6.73
CA ILE A 243 7.54 -2.34 -7.15
C ILE A 243 7.09 -2.57 -8.60
N VAL A 244 8.02 -2.85 -9.50
CA VAL A 244 7.70 -3.13 -10.91
C VAL A 244 6.78 -4.35 -11.04
N THR A 245 6.94 -5.35 -10.17
CA THR A 245 6.07 -6.55 -10.18
C THR A 245 4.69 -6.31 -9.56
N ILE A 246 4.55 -5.41 -8.56
CA ILE A 246 3.25 -5.15 -7.92
C ILE A 246 2.39 -4.15 -8.70
N TYR A 247 3.02 -3.16 -9.33
CA TYR A 247 2.36 -2.11 -10.09
C TYR A 247 1.31 -2.63 -11.12
N PRO A 248 1.60 -3.63 -11.97
CA PRO A 248 0.61 -4.21 -12.89
C PRO A 248 -0.62 -4.81 -12.17
N ILE A 249 -0.43 -5.41 -10.99
CA ILE A 249 -1.54 -5.96 -10.20
C ILE A 249 -2.48 -4.83 -9.74
N VAL A 250 -1.91 -3.71 -9.29
CA VAL A 250 -2.68 -2.53 -8.87
C VAL A 250 -3.50 -1.98 -10.05
N VAL A 251 -2.91 -1.88 -11.24
CA VAL A 251 -3.62 -1.43 -12.46
C VAL A 251 -4.73 -2.41 -12.86
N LEU A 252 -4.47 -3.72 -12.79
CA LEU A 252 -5.49 -4.74 -13.08
C LEU A 252 -6.68 -4.66 -12.10
N LEU A 253 -6.38 -4.41 -10.81
CA LEU A 253 -7.40 -4.25 -9.78
C LEU A 253 -8.21 -2.96 -9.99
N GLY A 254 -7.54 -1.84 -10.28
CA GLY A 254 -8.20 -0.57 -10.62
C GLY A 254 -9.15 -0.73 -11.80
N ARG A 255 -8.70 -1.40 -12.87
CA ARG A 255 -9.54 -1.72 -14.04
C ARG A 255 -10.76 -2.56 -13.66
N SER A 256 -10.60 -3.54 -12.76
CA SER A 256 -11.72 -4.39 -12.34
C SER A 256 -12.80 -3.60 -11.61
N VAL A 257 -12.40 -2.62 -10.79
CA VAL A 257 -13.30 -1.73 -10.04
C VAL A 257 -13.99 -0.74 -10.97
N VAL A 258 -13.25 -0.10 -11.89
CA VAL A 258 -13.85 0.78 -12.90
C VAL A 258 -14.90 0.01 -13.71
N ARG A 259 -14.60 -1.22 -14.12
CA ARG A 259 -15.56 -2.05 -14.84
C ARG A 259 -16.80 -2.33 -13.99
N ASP A 260 -16.64 -2.71 -12.71
CA ASP A 260 -17.79 -3.00 -11.85
C ASP A 260 -18.68 -1.76 -11.67
N MET A 261 -18.07 -0.58 -11.53
CA MET A 261 -18.78 0.70 -11.47
C MET A 261 -19.53 1.06 -12.76
N TRP A 262 -18.98 0.73 -13.93
CA TRP A 262 -19.56 1.06 -15.24
C TRP A 262 -20.58 0.02 -15.73
N VAL A 263 -20.48 -1.23 -15.28
CA VAL A 263 -21.38 -2.33 -15.67
C VAL A 263 -22.58 -2.43 -14.73
N THR A 264 -22.46 -2.11 -13.44
CA THR A 264 -23.62 -2.13 -12.51
C THR A 264 -24.80 -1.21 -12.90
N PRO A 265 -24.62 -0.05 -13.55
CA PRO A 265 -25.72 0.77 -14.03
C PRO A 265 -26.42 0.24 -15.29
N LYS A 266 -25.79 -0.67 -16.06
CA LYS A 266 -26.24 -1.09 -17.39
C LYS A 266 -26.63 -2.58 -17.47
N ARG A 267 -27.27 -3.11 -16.42
CA ARG A 267 -27.81 -4.48 -16.42
C ARG A 267 -29.09 -4.66 -17.27
N GLY A 268 -29.34 -3.74 -18.20
CA GLY A 268 -30.34 -3.85 -19.25
C GLY A 268 -29.72 -3.54 -20.60
N ALA A 269 -29.70 -4.55 -21.47
CA ALA A 269 -29.39 -4.49 -22.90
C ALA A 269 -27.92 -4.32 -23.34
N ALA A 270 -27.41 -5.43 -23.87
CA ALA A 270 -26.62 -5.58 -25.10
C ALA A 270 -25.28 -6.28 -24.89
N ALA A 271 -25.13 -7.44 -25.54
CA ALA A 271 -23.86 -8.11 -25.74
C ALA A 271 -22.94 -7.15 -26.53
N VAL A 272 -21.96 -6.57 -25.85
CA VAL A 272 -20.96 -5.70 -26.47
C VAL A 272 -19.98 -6.59 -27.24
N PRO A 273 -19.59 -6.26 -28.48
CA PRO A 273 -18.63 -7.05 -29.26
C PRO A 273 -17.28 -7.18 -28.54
N GLU A 274 -16.74 -8.40 -28.44
CA GLU A 274 -15.43 -8.74 -27.83
C GLU A 274 -14.28 -7.79 -28.24
N ALA A 275 -14.27 -7.35 -29.50
CA ALA A 275 -13.27 -6.42 -30.04
C ALA A 275 -13.40 -4.98 -29.48
N HIS A 276 -14.63 -4.50 -29.24
CA HIS A 276 -14.88 -3.21 -28.62
C HIS A 276 -14.50 -3.23 -27.13
N GLU A 277 -14.73 -4.35 -26.45
CA GLU A 277 -14.27 -4.54 -25.08
C GLU A 277 -12.75 -4.52 -24.96
N TRP A 278 -12.02 -5.17 -25.87
CA TRP A 278 -10.55 -5.13 -25.88
C TRP A 278 -10.01 -3.71 -26.04
N ARG A 279 -10.54 -2.94 -27.01
CA ARG A 279 -10.12 -1.55 -27.25
C ARG A 279 -10.45 -0.65 -26.07
N SER A 280 -11.62 -0.80 -25.45
CA SER A 280 -11.99 -0.04 -24.25
C SER A 280 -11.12 -0.40 -23.04
N ARG A 281 -10.81 -1.70 -22.85
CA ARG A 281 -9.88 -2.17 -21.81
C ARG A 281 -8.48 -1.60 -22.01
N LEU A 282 -7.99 -1.58 -23.24
CA LEU A 282 -6.68 -1.03 -23.58
C LEU A 282 -6.66 0.49 -23.38
N ALA A 283 -7.66 1.21 -23.90
CA ALA A 283 -7.78 2.66 -23.76
C ALA A 283 -7.85 3.10 -22.29
N LEU A 284 -8.64 2.40 -21.46
CA LEU A 284 -8.73 2.69 -20.02
C LEU A 284 -7.38 2.45 -19.32
N THR A 285 -6.67 1.39 -19.67
CA THR A 285 -5.36 1.09 -19.08
C THR A 285 -4.33 2.14 -19.49
N VAL A 286 -4.27 2.49 -20.78
CA VAL A 286 -3.37 3.54 -21.28
C VAL A 286 -3.69 4.90 -20.66
N ALA A 287 -4.97 5.26 -20.56
CA ALA A 287 -5.40 6.50 -19.91
C ALA A 287 -5.04 6.53 -18.42
N TRP A 288 -5.26 5.41 -17.70
CA TRP A 288 -4.86 5.28 -16.30
C TRP A 288 -3.35 5.48 -16.13
N MET A 289 -2.56 4.76 -16.91
CA MET A 289 -1.10 4.84 -16.90
C MET A 289 -0.57 6.24 -17.24
N ALA A 290 -1.15 6.88 -18.25
CA ALA A 290 -0.78 8.23 -18.65
C ALA A 290 -1.11 9.25 -17.56
N ALA A 291 -2.29 9.13 -16.93
CA ALA A 291 -2.71 10.02 -15.85
C ALA A 291 -1.84 9.83 -14.59
N THR A 292 -1.57 8.58 -14.18
CA THR A 292 -0.72 8.31 -13.01
C THR A 292 0.72 8.77 -13.25
N LEU A 293 1.25 8.57 -14.46
CA LEU A 293 2.57 9.05 -14.86
C LEU A 293 2.64 10.57 -14.84
N ALA A 294 1.68 11.26 -15.45
CA ALA A 294 1.65 12.72 -15.47
C ALA A 294 1.69 13.29 -14.04
N ILE A 295 0.85 12.75 -13.14
CA ILE A 295 0.82 13.20 -11.74
C ILE A 295 2.15 12.87 -11.03
N ALA A 296 2.71 11.69 -11.25
CA ALA A 296 4.00 11.32 -10.65
C ALA A 296 5.14 12.26 -11.04
N LEU A 297 5.10 12.86 -12.23
CA LEU A 297 6.09 13.86 -12.67
C LEU A 297 5.89 15.23 -12.01
N PHE A 298 4.67 15.60 -11.63
CA PHE A 298 4.39 16.88 -10.97
C PHE A 298 4.48 16.83 -9.45
N VAL A 299 4.59 15.64 -8.85
CA VAL A 299 4.63 15.48 -7.39
C VAL A 299 6.07 15.27 -6.92
N PRO A 300 6.72 16.31 -6.34
CA PRO A 300 8.10 16.20 -5.89
C PRO A 300 8.24 15.31 -4.65
N ASP A 301 7.25 15.35 -3.74
CA ASP A 301 7.29 14.69 -2.43
C ASP A 301 6.32 13.50 -2.34
N ILE A 302 6.87 12.29 -2.20
CA ILE A 302 6.06 11.09 -1.97
C ILE A 302 5.33 11.11 -0.61
N GLY A 303 5.86 11.82 0.39
CA GLY A 303 5.25 11.91 1.71
C GLY A 303 3.82 12.45 1.67
N LYS A 304 3.56 13.47 0.84
CA LYS A 304 2.22 14.06 0.69
C LYS A 304 1.23 13.10 0.03
N VAL A 305 1.71 12.26 -0.90
CA VAL A 305 0.91 11.21 -1.51
C VAL A 305 0.53 10.17 -0.47
N ILE A 306 1.50 9.74 0.35
CA ILE A 306 1.28 8.76 1.42
C ILE A 306 0.31 9.29 2.47
N GLU A 307 0.42 10.57 2.87
CA GLU A 307 -0.52 11.20 3.80
C GLU A 307 -1.95 11.22 3.26
N LEU A 308 -2.12 11.57 1.98
CA LEU A 308 -3.44 11.59 1.35
C LEU A 308 -4.04 10.18 1.28
N ILE A 309 -3.26 9.18 0.85
CA ILE A 309 -3.70 7.79 0.81
C ILE A 309 -4.09 7.33 2.22
N GLY A 310 -3.20 7.58 3.18
CA GLY A 310 -3.37 7.22 4.58
C GLY A 310 -4.61 7.83 5.22
N GLY A 311 -4.99 9.06 4.84
CA GLY A 311 -6.24 9.69 5.27
C GLY A 311 -7.47 8.95 4.75
N ILE A 312 -7.45 8.52 3.48
CA ILE A 312 -8.50 7.67 2.89
C ILE A 312 -8.53 6.31 3.59
N SER A 313 -7.37 5.69 3.83
CA SER A 313 -7.24 4.43 4.57
C SER A 313 -7.79 4.54 6.00
N ALA A 314 -7.48 5.63 6.69
CA ALA A 314 -7.95 5.89 8.05
C ALA A 314 -9.48 5.97 8.10
N PHE A 315 -10.11 6.65 7.14
CA PHE A 315 -11.58 6.66 7.00
C PHE A 315 -12.13 5.22 6.97
N PHE A 316 -11.53 4.33 6.19
CA PHE A 316 -11.95 2.93 6.14
C PHE A 316 -11.68 2.17 7.44
N ILE A 317 -10.47 2.26 7.98
CA ILE A 317 -10.03 1.53 9.16
C ILE A 317 -10.82 1.94 10.41
N PHE A 318 -11.16 3.22 10.58
CA PHE A 318 -11.87 3.70 11.76
C PHE A 318 -13.39 3.58 11.64
N ILE A 319 -13.98 3.81 10.46
CA ILE A 319 -15.44 3.93 10.32
C ILE A 319 -16.11 2.57 10.07
N PHE A 320 -15.51 1.69 9.27
CA PHE A 320 -16.12 0.40 8.94
C PHE A 320 -16.28 -0.55 10.14
N PRO A 321 -15.23 -0.83 10.93
CA PRO A 321 -15.39 -1.68 12.11
C PRO A 321 -16.30 -1.02 13.16
N GLY A 322 -16.30 0.31 13.30
CA GLY A 322 -17.21 1.05 14.18
C GLY A 322 -18.69 0.84 13.82
N LYS A 323 -19.05 0.97 12.53
CA LYS A 323 -20.43 0.69 12.07
C LYS A 323 -20.82 -0.77 12.26
N ARG A 324 -19.90 -1.71 12.06
CA ARG A 324 -20.19 -3.14 12.13
C ARG A 324 -20.29 -3.66 13.55
N LEU A 325 -19.45 -3.18 14.46
CA LEU A 325 -19.60 -3.44 15.90
C LEU A 325 -20.93 -2.88 16.40
N CYS A 326 -21.31 -1.68 15.97
CA CYS A 326 -22.62 -1.11 16.27
C CYS A 326 -23.77 -2.00 15.74
N LEU A 327 -23.69 -2.48 14.50
CA LEU A 327 -24.69 -3.37 13.92
C LEU A 327 -24.77 -4.74 14.63
N VAL A 328 -23.63 -5.31 15.03
CA VAL A 328 -23.57 -6.58 15.79
C VAL A 328 -24.09 -6.38 17.21
N CYS A 329 -23.76 -5.29 17.89
CA CYS A 329 -24.33 -4.95 19.19
C CYS A 329 -25.85 -4.76 19.10
N MET A 330 -26.34 -4.08 18.06
CA MET A 330 -27.78 -3.90 17.80
C MET A 330 -28.49 -5.21 17.41
N SER A 331 -27.78 -6.14 16.77
CA SER A 331 -28.32 -7.47 16.42
C SER A 331 -28.28 -8.42 17.62
N GLY A 332 -27.29 -8.29 18.50
CA GLY A 332 -27.19 -9.00 19.77
C GLY A 332 -28.31 -8.64 20.74
N THR A 333 -28.75 -7.38 20.74
CA THR A 333 -29.96 -6.96 21.48
C THR A 333 -31.26 -7.50 20.89
N ARG A 334 -31.27 -7.96 19.63
CA ARG A 334 -32.46 -8.48 18.96
C ARG A 334 -32.71 -9.98 19.20
N ASN A 335 -31.73 -10.69 19.79
CA ASN A 335 -31.83 -12.12 20.14
C ASN A 335 -32.14 -12.39 21.64
N LEU A 336 -32.45 -11.36 22.43
CA LEU A 336 -32.90 -11.50 23.83
C LEU A 336 -34.39 -11.15 24.03
N GLY A 337 -35.22 -11.36 23.01
CA GLY A 337 -36.68 -11.43 23.19
C GLY A 337 -37.09 -12.82 23.67
N PRO A 338 -37.89 -12.97 24.74
CA PRO A 338 -38.19 -14.28 25.32
C PRO A 338 -38.91 -15.15 24.30
N ARG A 339 -38.31 -16.29 23.98
CA ARG A 339 -38.92 -17.33 23.13
C ARG A 339 -40.03 -18.00 23.95
N ARG A 340 -41.23 -17.40 23.97
CA ARG A 340 -42.45 -18.07 24.42
C ARG A 340 -42.80 -19.15 23.39
N LYS A 341 -42.67 -20.42 23.79
CA LYS A 341 -43.69 -21.44 23.60
C LYS A 341 -43.72 -22.28 24.86
#